data_AF-A0A8B3FPB4-F1
#
_entry.id   AF-A0A8B3FPB4-F1
#
_cell.length_a   1.000
_cell.length_b   1.000
_cell.length_c   1.000
_cell.angle_alpha   90.00
_cell.angle_beta   90.00
_cell.angle_gamma   90.00
#
_symmetry.space_group_name_H-M   'P 1'
#
loop_
_entity.id
_entity.type
_entity.pdbx_description
1 polymer ?
#
loop_
_entity_poly.entity_id
_entity_poly.type
_entity_poly.pdbx_seq_one_letter_code
_entity_poly.pdbx_strand_id
1 'polypeptide(L)'
;MSRRRGPRASGELLGRLVGDRLVSVSFVLDDYVQLQFDEATMNIEVFPQVFHAGRLWRDQDLGYADAFRRLGGHEVIATSGRSGDGLRIGLDNGEIHINPGRDEAVVEIASLRVGDSRWGSWRPGEGPFEHLA
;
A
#
# COMPACT_ATOMS: atom_id res chain seq x y z
N MET A 1 14.36 19.17 -9.33
CA MET A 1 13.10 19.28 -10.09
C MET A 1 12.53 17.88 -10.28
N SER A 2 11.62 17.43 -9.41
CA SER A 2 11.03 16.09 -9.48
C SER A 2 9.98 16.05 -10.59
N ARG A 3 10.19 15.21 -11.61
CA ARG A 3 9.22 15.03 -12.71
C ARG A 3 8.01 14.28 -12.17
N ARG A 4 6.91 15.01 -11.96
CA ARG A 4 5.59 14.47 -11.64
C ARG A 4 5.22 13.40 -12.67
N ARG A 5 4.93 12.19 -12.19
CA ARG A 5 4.31 11.12 -12.98
C ARG A 5 2.83 11.08 -12.62
N GLY A 6 1.96 11.05 -13.64
CA GLY A 6 0.51 11.04 -13.44
C GLY A 6 -0.01 9.69 -12.93
N PRO A 7 -1.28 9.61 -12.51
CA PRO A 7 -1.88 8.43 -11.85
C PRO A 7 -1.69 7.11 -12.62
N ARG A 8 -1.70 7.18 -13.96
CA ARG A 8 -1.50 6.02 -14.84
C ARG A 8 -0.11 5.39 -14.68
N ALA A 9 0.93 6.21 -14.49
CA ALA A 9 2.29 5.73 -14.29
C ALA A 9 2.49 5.15 -12.89
N SER A 10 1.76 5.63 -11.88
CA SER A 10 1.73 5.03 -10.54
C SER A 10 1.03 3.66 -10.57
N GLY A 11 -0.09 3.53 -11.30
CA GLY A 11 -0.77 2.24 -11.48
C GLY A 11 0.10 1.18 -12.17
N GLU A 12 0.80 1.55 -13.25
CA GLU A 12 1.79 0.65 -13.89
C GLU A 12 2.94 0.26 -12.96
N LEU A 13 3.31 1.14 -12.01
CA LEU A 13 4.34 0.86 -11.02
C LEU A 13 3.85 -0.13 -9.96
N LEU A 14 2.62 -0.01 -9.49
CA LEU A 14 2.03 -0.94 -8.53
C LEU A 14 1.95 -2.37 -9.11
N GLY A 15 1.67 -2.50 -10.41
CA GLY A 15 1.69 -3.78 -11.11
C GLY A 15 3.05 -4.49 -11.08
N ARG A 16 4.15 -3.78 -10.81
CA ARG A 16 5.49 -4.37 -10.69
C ARG A 16 5.71 -5.17 -9.42
N LEU A 17 4.83 -5.02 -8.43
CA LEU A 17 4.89 -5.83 -7.21
C LEU A 17 4.48 -7.29 -7.47
N VAL A 18 3.73 -7.59 -8.53
CA VAL A 18 3.31 -8.98 -8.81
C VAL A 18 4.55 -9.86 -9.04
N GLY A 19 4.64 -10.96 -8.30
CA GLY A 19 5.81 -11.82 -8.26
C GLY A 19 6.82 -11.48 -7.16
N ASP A 20 6.65 -10.34 -6.49
CA ASP A 20 7.55 -9.88 -5.43
C ASP A 20 7.06 -10.38 -4.06
N ARG A 21 7.99 -10.76 -3.18
CA ARG A 21 7.66 -11.30 -1.85
C ARG A 21 7.71 -10.22 -0.79
N LEU A 22 6.76 -10.19 0.14
CA LEU A 22 6.81 -9.29 1.29
C LEU A 22 7.89 -9.75 2.28
N VAL A 23 9.00 -9.01 2.38
CA VAL A 23 10.18 -9.35 3.19
C VAL A 23 10.10 -8.77 4.60
N SER A 24 9.63 -7.53 4.74
CA SER A 24 9.46 -6.91 6.06
C SER A 24 8.33 -5.90 6.11
N VAL A 25 7.86 -5.68 7.33
CA VAL A 25 6.89 -4.64 7.68
C VAL A 25 7.46 -3.87 8.85
N SER A 26 7.55 -2.55 8.70
CA SER A 26 8.04 -1.63 9.72
C SER A 26 6.95 -0.64 10.06
N PHE A 27 6.70 -0.46 11.36
CA PHE A 27 5.81 0.58 11.87
C PHE A 27 6.68 1.72 12.37
N VAL A 28 6.66 2.86 11.68
CA VAL A 28 7.21 4.10 12.19
C VAL A 28 6.11 4.76 13.00
N LEU A 29 6.32 4.81 14.33
CA LEU A 29 5.30 5.29 15.25
C LEU A 29 4.90 6.73 14.91
N ASP A 30 3.59 6.98 14.93
CA ASP A 30 2.96 8.27 14.64
C ASP A 30 3.26 8.84 13.23
N ASP A 31 3.71 8.00 12.29
CA ASP A 31 4.13 8.41 10.94
C ASP A 31 3.54 7.46 9.88
N TYR A 32 4.28 6.42 9.45
CA TYR A 32 3.88 5.55 8.36
C TYR A 32 4.13 4.06 8.63
N VAL A 33 3.43 3.23 7.84
CA VAL A 33 3.78 1.81 7.67
C VAL A 33 4.65 1.68 6.42
N GLN A 34 5.82 1.05 6.57
CA GLN A 34 6.67 0.69 5.45
C GLN A 34 6.60 -0.81 5.18
N LEU A 35 6.34 -1.15 3.92
CA LEU A 35 6.42 -2.49 3.38
C LEU A 35 7.68 -2.63 2.55
N GLN A 36 8.50 -3.62 2.85
CA GLN A 36 9.65 -4.01 2.02
C GLN A 36 9.32 -5.29 1.29
N PHE A 37 9.45 -5.27 -0.03
CA PHE A 37 9.41 -6.43 -0.90
C PHE A 37 10.84 -6.80 -1.34
N ASP A 38 11.06 -7.88 -2.11
CA ASP A 38 12.42 -8.24 -2.55
C ASP A 38 13.03 -7.10 -3.42
N GLU A 39 12.25 -6.47 -4.31
CA GLU A 39 12.75 -5.45 -5.25
C GLU A 39 12.12 -4.05 -5.07
N ALA A 40 11.22 -3.89 -4.09
CA ALA A 40 10.48 -2.65 -3.90
C ALA A 40 10.33 -2.25 -2.42
N THR A 41 10.18 -0.95 -2.19
CA THR A 41 9.82 -0.38 -0.88
C THR A 41 8.60 0.50 -1.05
N MET A 42 7.59 0.32 -0.20
CA MET A 42 6.39 1.15 -0.17
C MET A 42 6.21 1.78 1.20
N ASN A 43 6.08 3.11 1.25
CA ASN A 43 5.65 3.84 2.45
C ASN A 43 4.17 4.17 2.33
N ILE A 44 3.43 3.99 3.42
CA ILE A 44 1.98 4.23 3.50
C ILE A 44 1.73 5.13 4.70
N GLU A 45 1.37 6.37 4.43
CA GLU A 45 1.19 7.45 5.42
C GLU A 45 -0.18 7.36 6.13
N VAL A 46 -1.02 6.41 5.73
CA VAL A 46 -2.27 6.06 6.39
C VAL A 46 -2.22 4.59 6.71
N PHE A 47 -2.52 4.22 7.97
CA PHE A 47 -2.48 2.83 8.38
C PHE A 47 -3.43 1.98 7.51
N PRO A 48 -2.89 1.02 6.74
CA PRO A 48 -3.72 0.22 5.86
C PRO A 48 -4.59 -0.75 6.66
N GLN A 49 -5.55 -1.36 5.99
CA GLN A 49 -6.28 -2.49 6.53
C GLN A 49 -5.61 -3.78 6.04
N VAL A 50 -5.68 -4.85 6.83
CA VAL A 50 -5.13 -6.16 6.45
C VAL A 50 -6.26 -7.17 6.43
N PHE A 51 -6.49 -7.83 5.29
CA PHE A 51 -7.43 -8.93 5.19
C PHE A 51 -6.68 -10.26 5.22
N HIS A 52 -6.92 -11.08 6.25
CA HIS A 52 -6.28 -12.38 6.41
C HIS A 52 -7.21 -13.34 7.15
N ALA A 53 -7.25 -14.60 6.71
CA ALA A 53 -8.09 -15.66 7.29
C ALA A 53 -9.57 -15.28 7.43
N GLY A 54 -10.13 -14.58 6.44
CA GLY A 54 -11.54 -14.16 6.42
C GLY A 54 -11.87 -12.97 7.33
N ARG A 55 -10.87 -12.34 7.96
CA ARG A 55 -11.05 -11.18 8.83
C ARG A 55 -10.29 -9.98 8.30
N LEU A 56 -10.92 -8.82 8.40
CA LEU A 56 -10.30 -7.51 8.18
C LEU A 56 -9.79 -6.97 9.51
N TRP A 57 -8.53 -6.55 9.53
CA TRP A 57 -7.80 -6.00 10.67
C TRP A 57 -7.48 -4.53 10.41
N ARG A 58 -7.67 -3.70 11.43
CA ARG A 58 -7.40 -2.26 11.43
C ARG A 58 -6.36 -1.92 12.50
N ASP A 59 -5.76 -0.74 12.41
CA ASP A 59 -4.75 -0.21 13.34
C ASP A 59 -5.13 -0.35 14.83
N GLN A 60 -6.39 -0.11 15.17
CA GLN A 60 -6.92 -0.18 16.54
C GLN A 60 -7.16 -1.61 17.03
N ASP A 61 -7.10 -2.62 16.15
CA ASP A 61 -7.33 -4.01 16.52
C ASP A 61 -6.10 -4.61 17.23
N LEU A 62 -6.32 -5.19 18.41
CA LEU A 62 -5.32 -6.03 19.06
C LEU A 62 -5.00 -7.23 18.16
N GLY A 63 -3.76 -7.32 17.68
CA GLY A 63 -3.30 -8.34 16.72
C GLY A 63 -3.08 -7.82 15.29
N TYR A 64 -3.28 -6.51 15.05
CA TYR A 64 -3.02 -5.91 13.74
C TYR A 64 -1.60 -6.15 13.20
N ALA A 65 -0.57 -6.00 14.06
CA ALA A 65 0.81 -6.31 13.69
C ALA A 65 1.03 -7.80 13.38
N ASP A 66 0.34 -8.70 14.09
CA ASP A 66 0.38 -10.13 13.81
C ASP A 66 -0.23 -10.46 12.45
N ALA A 67 -1.32 -9.77 12.06
CA ALA A 67 -1.93 -9.94 10.75
C ALA A 67 -0.93 -9.62 9.63
N PHE A 68 -0.15 -8.55 9.75
CA PHE A 68 0.96 -8.26 8.83
C PHE A 68 2.05 -9.32 8.84
N ARG A 69 2.46 -9.76 10.03
CA ARG A 69 3.48 -10.80 10.18
C ARG A 69 3.07 -12.10 9.48
N ARG A 70 1.78 -12.42 9.45
CA ARG A 70 1.23 -13.58 8.72
C ARG A 70 1.35 -13.44 7.22
N LEU A 71 1.31 -12.23 6.67
CA LEU A 71 1.55 -11.97 5.24
C LEU A 71 3.03 -12.04 4.87
N GLY A 72 3.94 -11.85 5.83
CA GLY A 72 5.38 -11.88 5.59
C GLY A 72 5.86 -13.21 5.00
N GLY A 73 6.73 -13.14 4.00
CA GLY A 73 7.28 -14.28 3.28
C GLY A 73 6.43 -14.78 2.11
N HIS A 74 5.24 -14.22 1.91
CA HIS A 74 4.33 -14.60 0.83
C HIS A 74 4.47 -13.68 -0.39
N GLU A 75 4.12 -14.21 -1.56
CA GLU A 75 4.25 -13.53 -2.85
C GLU A 75 3.01 -12.71 -3.17
N VAL A 76 3.21 -11.53 -3.75
CA VAL A 76 2.12 -10.71 -4.32
C VAL A 76 1.65 -11.34 -5.62
N ILE A 77 0.38 -11.77 -5.64
CA ILE A 77 -0.25 -12.41 -6.79
C ILE A 77 -1.09 -11.44 -7.63
N ALA A 78 -1.51 -10.32 -7.04
CA ALA A 78 -2.36 -9.35 -7.70
C ALA A 78 -2.19 -7.96 -7.10
N THR A 79 -2.34 -6.93 -7.93
CA THR A 79 -2.51 -5.55 -7.44
C THR A 79 -3.65 -4.86 -8.18
N SER A 80 -4.29 -3.90 -7.53
CA SER A 80 -5.28 -3.04 -8.18
C SER A 80 -5.33 -1.66 -7.56
N GLY A 81 -5.65 -0.67 -8.38
CA GLY A 81 -6.02 0.67 -7.94
C GLY A 81 -7.33 1.06 -8.59
N ARG A 82 -8.39 1.27 -7.80
CA ARG A 82 -9.72 1.61 -8.32
C ARG A 82 -10.32 2.78 -7.54
N SER A 83 -11.03 3.67 -8.23
CA SER A 83 -11.71 4.79 -7.60
C SER A 83 -12.76 4.28 -6.60
N GLY A 84 -12.74 4.82 -5.38
CA GLY A 84 -13.61 4.43 -4.26
C GLY A 84 -13.12 3.21 -3.46
N ASP A 85 -12.30 2.35 -4.06
CA ASP A 85 -11.72 1.17 -3.44
C ASP A 85 -10.26 1.36 -2.99
N GLY A 86 -9.59 2.43 -3.45
CA GLY A 86 -8.18 2.70 -3.15
C GLY A 86 -7.22 1.72 -3.82
N LEU A 87 -6.12 1.40 -3.13
CA LEU A 87 -5.13 0.40 -3.58
C LEU A 87 -5.33 -0.93 -2.87
N ARG A 88 -5.18 -2.02 -3.61
CA ARG A 88 -5.15 -3.39 -3.09
C ARG A 88 -3.87 -4.07 -3.52
N ILE A 89 -3.22 -4.74 -2.57
CA ILE A 89 -2.09 -5.64 -2.80
C ILE A 89 -2.52 -7.02 -2.31
N GLY A 90 -2.80 -7.93 -3.23
CA GLY A 90 -3.18 -9.31 -2.92
C GLY A 90 -1.94 -10.21 -2.90
N LEU A 91 -1.76 -10.90 -1.78
CA LEU A 91 -0.78 -11.97 -1.60
C LEU A 91 -1.50 -13.32 -1.68
N ASP A 92 -0.76 -14.41 -1.87
CA ASP A 92 -1.33 -15.77 -1.93
C ASP A 92 -2.11 -16.18 -0.66
N ASN A 93 -1.92 -15.48 0.46
CA ASN A 93 -2.49 -15.80 1.76
C ASN A 93 -3.30 -14.65 2.42
N GLY A 94 -3.50 -13.53 1.73
CA GLY A 94 -4.23 -12.37 2.27
C GLY A 94 -4.06 -11.12 1.43
N GLU A 95 -4.54 -9.98 1.92
CA GLU A 95 -4.53 -8.73 1.18
C GLU A 95 -4.21 -7.53 2.07
N ILE A 96 -3.54 -6.54 1.50
CA ILE A 96 -3.29 -5.23 2.11
C ILE A 96 -4.13 -4.18 1.38
N HIS A 97 -4.86 -3.39 2.15
CA HIS A 97 -5.97 -2.56 1.73
C HIS A 97 -5.67 -1.10 2.10
N ILE A 98 -5.41 -0.23 1.11
CA ILE A 98 -5.07 1.17 1.34
C ILE A 98 -6.19 2.05 0.79
N ASN A 99 -7.10 2.46 1.65
CA ASN A 99 -8.22 3.32 1.28
C ASN A 99 -8.61 4.23 2.45
N PRO A 100 -7.92 5.38 2.62
CA PRO A 100 -8.19 6.29 3.73
C PRO A 100 -9.58 6.92 3.62
N GLY A 101 -10.17 7.20 4.78
CA GLY A 101 -11.33 8.07 4.91
C GLY A 101 -11.00 9.54 4.64
N ARG A 102 -12.04 10.39 4.53
CA ARG A 102 -11.87 11.84 4.32
C ARG A 102 -11.22 12.54 5.52
N ASP A 103 -11.41 12.00 6.72
CA ASP A 103 -10.84 12.46 7.98
C ASP A 103 -9.38 12.05 8.18
N GLU A 104 -8.89 11.09 7.39
CA GLU A 104 -7.50 10.61 7.38
C GLU A 104 -6.67 11.24 6.25
N ALA A 105 -7.19 12.31 5.63
CA ALA A 105 -6.59 12.91 4.44
C ALA A 105 -5.23 13.57 4.74
N VAL A 106 -4.17 12.86 4.37
CA VAL A 106 -2.76 13.29 4.41
C VAL A 106 -2.30 13.87 3.06
N VAL A 107 -1.15 14.55 3.05
CA VAL A 107 -0.57 15.16 1.82
C VAL A 107 -0.20 14.10 0.78
N GLU A 108 0.23 12.92 1.21
CA GLU A 108 0.56 11.77 0.38
C GLU A 108 0.02 10.53 1.06
N ILE A 109 -0.72 9.68 0.35
CA ILE A 109 -1.34 8.46 0.93
C ILE A 109 -0.32 7.32 0.96
N ALA A 110 0.42 7.18 -0.14
CA ALA A 110 1.48 6.19 -0.26
C ALA A 110 2.50 6.58 -1.32
N SER A 111 3.71 6.05 -1.19
CA SER A 111 4.73 6.07 -2.24
C SER A 111 5.39 4.72 -2.42
N LEU A 112 5.71 4.39 -3.66
CA LEU A 112 6.33 3.13 -4.06
C LEU A 112 7.62 3.42 -4.81
N ARG A 113 8.70 2.77 -4.39
CA ARG A 113 9.98 2.75 -5.09
C ARG A 113 10.28 1.31 -5.53
N VAL A 114 10.63 1.12 -6.80
CA VAL A 114 11.02 -0.18 -7.36
C VAL A 114 12.44 -0.07 -7.92
N GLY A 115 13.35 -0.87 -7.36
CA GLY A 115 14.80 -0.70 -7.56
C GLY A 115 15.29 0.71 -7.24
N ASP A 116 16.39 1.13 -7.88
CA ASP A 116 17.06 2.40 -7.53
C ASP A 116 16.48 3.67 -8.17
N SER A 117 15.60 3.53 -9.18
CA SER A 117 15.28 4.67 -10.07
C SER A 117 13.80 4.88 -10.36
N ARG A 118 12.93 3.91 -10.08
CA ARG A 118 11.49 4.04 -10.38
C ARG A 118 10.75 4.39 -9.11
N TRP A 119 10.03 5.49 -9.15
CA TRP A 119 9.25 6.00 -8.04
C TRP A 119 7.88 6.51 -8.51
N GLY A 120 6.87 6.33 -7.69
CA GLY A 120 5.52 6.83 -7.87
C GLY A 120 4.87 7.10 -6.52
N SER A 121 3.91 8.01 -6.48
CA SER A 121 3.11 8.25 -5.29
C SER A 121 1.64 8.46 -5.62
N TRP A 122 0.82 8.40 -4.57
CA TRP A 122 -0.62 8.58 -4.62
C TRP A 122 -1.04 9.62 -3.58
N ARG A 123 -1.96 10.50 -3.97
CA ARG A 123 -2.46 11.60 -3.13
C ARG A 123 -3.99 11.68 -3.17
N PRO A 124 -4.63 12.34 -2.19
CA PRO A 124 -6.06 12.62 -2.26
C PRO A 124 -6.42 13.37 -3.55
N GLY A 125 -7.55 13.00 -4.15
CA GLY A 125 -8.03 13.60 -5.40
C GLY A 125 -7.39 13.05 -6.68
N GLU A 126 -6.48 12.07 -6.60
CA GLU A 126 -5.79 11.49 -7.75
C GLU A 126 -6.12 10.01 -7.96
N GLY A 127 -6.48 9.63 -9.20
CA GLY A 127 -6.69 8.25 -9.62
C GLY A 127 -7.60 7.43 -8.69
N PRO A 128 -7.10 6.37 -8.02
CA PRO A 128 -7.90 5.58 -7.06
C PRO A 128 -8.51 6.39 -5.91
N PHE A 129 -7.97 7.58 -5.64
CA PHE A 129 -8.36 8.46 -4.54
C PHE A 129 -9.09 9.73 -5.00
N GLU A 130 -9.60 9.77 -6.24
CA GLU A 130 -10.37 10.90 -6.79
C GLU A 130 -11.52 11.34 -5.88
N HIS A 131 -12.15 10.40 -5.18
CA HIS A 131 -13.25 10.64 -4.25
C HIS A 131 -12.87 11.41 -2.98
N LEU A 132 -11.56 11.64 -2.73
CA LEU A 132 -11.05 12.41 -1.58
C LEU A 132 -10.78 13.89 -1.91
N ALA A 133 -11.11 14.34 -3.13
CA ALA A 133 -11.16 15.77 -3.46
C ALA A 133 -12.31 16.50 -2.75
#